data_AF-A0A4Q4CH97-F1
#
_entry.id   AF-A0A4Q4CH97-F1
#
_cell.length_a   1.000
_cell.length_b   1.000
_cell.length_c   1.000
_cell.angle_alpha   90.00
_cell.angle_beta   90.00
_cell.angle_gamma   90.00
#
_symmetry.space_group_name_H-M   'P 1'
#
loop_
_entity.id
_entity.type
_entity.pdbx_description
1 polymer ?
#
loop_
_entity_poly.entity_id
_entity_poly.type
_entity_poly.pdbx_seq_one_letter_code
_entity_poly.pdbx_strand_id
1 'polypeptide(L)'
;MIAWFQANLGYGFGWFVANLILVLLIALPLMLAVAMIIYADRKIWAAMALRRGPNVVGPFGLLQSFADGLKVFLKETIIPA
;
A
#
# COMPACT_ATOMS: atom_id res chain seq x y z
N MET A 1 -8.09 20.01 -11.49
CA MET A 1 -7.61 18.80 -12.19
C MET A 1 -8.56 18.37 -13.30
N ILE A 2 -9.83 18.09 -13.00
CA ILE A 2 -10.82 17.61 -13.99
C ILE A 2 -10.95 18.57 -15.19
N ALA A 3 -11.10 19.89 -14.96
CA ALA A 3 -11.20 20.88 -16.04
C ALA A 3 -9.94 20.96 -16.92
N TRP A 4 -8.75 20.72 -16.35
CA TRP A 4 -7.48 20.71 -17.10
C TRP A 4 -7.37 19.47 -17.99
N PHE A 5 -7.75 18.30 -17.48
CA PHE A 5 -7.79 17.07 -18.28
C PHE A 5 -8.88 17.10 -19.36
N GLN A 6 -10.04 17.70 -19.08
CA GLN A 6 -11.11 17.89 -20.07
C GLN A 6 -10.70 18.83 -21.21
N ALA A 7 -9.92 19.88 -20.92
CA ALA A 7 -9.44 20.83 -21.92
C ALA A 7 -8.39 20.24 -22.87
N ASN A 8 -7.55 19.30 -22.40
CA ASN A 8 -6.46 18.73 -23.20
C ASN A 8 -6.82 17.42 -23.91
N LEU A 9 -7.77 16.64 -23.39
CA LEU A 9 -8.07 15.27 -23.83
C LEU A 9 -9.55 15.06 -24.22
N GLY A 10 -10.36 16.11 -24.21
CA GLY A 10 -11.79 16.07 -24.50
C GLY A 10 -12.67 15.73 -23.28
N TYR A 11 -13.94 16.13 -23.32
CA TYR A 11 -14.85 16.05 -22.16
C TYR A 11 -15.05 14.62 -21.62
N GLY A 12 -15.15 13.61 -22.50
CA GLY A 12 -15.37 12.21 -22.09
C GLY A 12 -14.11 11.55 -21.52
N PHE A 13 -13.04 11.48 -22.32
CA PHE A 13 -11.80 10.79 -21.94
C PHE A 13 -11.05 11.55 -20.84
N GLY A 14 -11.03 12.88 -20.87
CA GLY A 14 -10.43 13.70 -19.82
C GLY A 14 -11.12 13.55 -18.47
N TRP A 15 -12.45 13.37 -18.43
CA TRP A 15 -13.17 13.10 -17.19
C TRP A 15 -12.82 11.74 -16.60
N PHE A 16 -12.74 10.70 -17.43
CA PHE A 16 -12.37 9.35 -16.99
C PHE A 16 -10.94 9.32 -16.41
N VAL A 17 -9.97 9.86 -17.13
CA VAL A 17 -8.56 9.90 -16.71
C VAL A 17 -8.40 10.72 -15.42
N ALA A 18 -9.06 11.88 -15.31
CA ALA A 18 -8.98 12.70 -14.11
C ALA A 18 -9.52 11.97 -12.87
N ASN A 19 -10.66 11.27 -13.00
CA ASN A 19 -11.22 10.50 -11.89
C ASN A 19 -10.33 9.31 -11.52
N LEU A 20 -9.80 8.57 -12.50
CA LEU A 20 -8.88 7.47 -12.25
C LEU A 20 -7.66 7.93 -11.43
N ILE A 21 -7.04 9.04 -11.83
CA ILE A 21 -5.87 9.55 -11.13
C ILE A 21 -6.25 10.02 -9.73
N LEU A 22 -7.41 10.68 -9.53
CA LEU A 22 -7.87 11.09 -8.19
C LEU A 22 -8.08 9.88 -7.27
N VAL A 23 -8.67 8.80 -7.78
CA VAL A 23 -8.85 7.55 -7.02
C VAL A 23 -7.49 6.96 -6.64
N LEU A 24 -6.55 6.85 -7.58
CA LEU A 24 -5.22 6.33 -7.32
C LEU A 24 -4.42 7.21 -6.34
N LEU A 25 -4.60 8.54 -6.42
CA LEU A 25 -3.96 9.50 -5.54
C LEU A 25 -4.39 9.32 -4.08
N ILE A 26 -5.62 8.88 -3.84
CA ILE A 26 -6.11 8.58 -2.48
C ILE A 26 -5.76 7.15 -2.07
N ALA A 27 -5.95 6.18 -2.98
CA ALA A 27 -5.77 4.77 -2.68
C ALA A 27 -4.31 4.41 -2.36
N LEU A 28 -3.34 4.90 -3.16
CA LEU A 28 -1.93 4.53 -2.98
C LEU A 28 -1.34 5.00 -1.64
N PRO A 29 -1.50 6.27 -1.21
CA PRO A 29 -1.01 6.70 0.09
C PRO A 29 -1.73 6.00 1.25
N LEU A 30 -3.03 5.69 1.10
CA LEU A 30 -3.77 4.95 2.11
C LEU A 30 -3.19 3.55 2.32
N MET A 31 -2.94 2.81 1.23
CA MET A 31 -2.32 1.49 1.28
C MET A 31 -0.91 1.54 1.88
N LEU A 32 -0.11 2.54 1.51
CA LEU A 32 1.23 2.76 2.08
C LEU A 32 1.17 3.09 3.57
N ALA A 33 0.23 3.95 3.99
CA ALA A 33 0.05 4.30 5.40
C ALA A 33 -0.28 3.06 6.25
N VAL A 34 -1.20 2.22 5.78
CA VAL A 34 -1.54 0.96 6.46
C VAL A 34 -0.33 0.03 6.54
N ALA A 35 0.42 -0.13 5.45
CA ALA A 35 1.63 -0.97 5.44
C ALA A 35 2.69 -0.48 6.44
N MET A 36 2.86 0.84 6.57
CA MET A 36 3.81 1.45 7.52
C MET A 36 3.34 1.34 8.97
N ILE A 37 2.03 1.47 9.24
CA ILE A 37 1.47 1.29 10.59
C ILE A 37 1.71 -0.13 11.09
N ILE A 38 1.51 -1.15 10.24
CA ILE A 38 1.78 -2.56 10.60
C ILE A 38 3.26 -2.79 10.91
N TYR A 39 4.17 -2.18 10.13
CA TYR A 39 5.60 -2.23 10.40
C TYR A 39 5.94 -1.57 11.75
N ALA A 40 5.37 -0.40 12.03
CA ALA A 40 5.58 0.34 13.26
C ALA A 40 5.09 -0.45 14.48
N ASP A 41 3.90 -1.03 14.42
CA ASP A 41 3.33 -1.85 15.50
C ASP A 41 4.28 -2.99 15.89
N ARG A 42 4.80 -3.75 14.91
CA ARG A 42 5.79 -4.81 15.17
C ARG A 42 7.07 -4.30 15.82
N LYS A 43 7.52 -3.10 15.44
CA LYS A 43 8.73 -2.50 15.99
C LYS A 43 8.52 -2.00 17.42
N ILE A 44 7.35 -1.43 17.71
CA ILE A 44 6.97 -0.96 19.06
C ILE A 44 6.86 -2.17 20.01
N TRP A 45 6.18 -3.24 19.62
CA TRP A 45 6.09 -4.46 20.43
C TRP A 45 7.45 -5.12 20.67
N ALA A 46 8.32 -5.12 19.67
CA ALA A 46 9.68 -5.63 19.84
C ALA A 46 10.48 -4.78 20.83
N ALA A 47 10.36 -3.44 20.76
CA ALA A 47 11.02 -2.53 21.68
C ALA A 47 10.52 -2.70 23.13
N MET A 48 9.21 -2.88 23.33
CA MET A 48 8.63 -3.14 24.66
C MET A 48 9.13 -4.47 25.25
N ALA A 49 9.31 -5.49 24.42
CA ALA A 49 9.80 -6.80 24.84
C ALA A 49 11.35 -6.92 24.86
N LEU A 50 12.09 -5.79 24.75
CA LEU A 50 13.56 -5.76 24.69
C LEU A 50 14.16 -6.74 23.66
N ARG A 51 13.47 -6.95 22.54
CA ARG A 51 13.94 -7.78 21.41
C ARG A 51 14.04 -6.93 20.14
N ARG A 52 14.83 -7.39 19.17
CA ARG A 52 14.92 -6.70 17.87
C ARG A 52 13.66 -7.00 17.05
N GLY A 53 13.06 -5.94 16.54
CA GLY A 53 11.94 -6.01 15.58
C GLY A 53 12.41 -6.44 14.18
N PRO A 54 11.55 -6.31 13.16
CA PRO A 54 11.87 -6.73 11.80
C PRO A 54 13.15 -6.05 11.28
N ASN A 55 14.17 -6.82 10.92
CA ASN A 55 15.49 -6.31 10.49
C ASN A 55 16.10 -7.05 9.27
N VAL A 56 15.36 -7.96 8.64
CA VAL A 56 15.92 -8.89 7.62
C VAL A 56 15.53 -8.53 6.19
N VAL A 57 14.29 -8.09 5.95
CA VAL A 57 13.80 -7.75 4.60
C VAL A 57 13.93 -6.25 4.33
N GLY A 58 15.04 -5.88 3.69
CA GLY A 58 15.39 -4.51 3.27
C GLY A 58 16.11 -3.67 4.33
N PRO A 59 16.56 -2.44 3.98
CA PRO A 59 17.16 -1.52 4.94
C PRO A 59 16.20 -1.26 6.11
N PHE A 60 16.62 -1.57 7.34
CA PHE A 60 15.80 -1.48 8.55
C PHE A 60 14.49 -2.29 8.54
N GLY A 61 14.31 -3.27 7.65
CA GLY A 61 13.10 -4.09 7.61
C GLY A 61 11.87 -3.43 6.97
N LEU A 62 12.03 -2.30 6.27
CA LEU A 62 10.92 -1.54 5.66
C LEU A 62 10.14 -2.34 4.60
N LEU A 63 10.78 -3.30 3.94
CA LEU A 63 10.14 -4.13 2.93
C LEU A 63 9.33 -5.29 3.52
N GLN A 64 9.32 -5.46 4.85
CA GLN A 64 8.60 -6.54 5.52
C GLN A 64 7.10 -6.52 5.19
N SER A 65 6.45 -5.36 5.25
CA SER A 65 5.00 -5.26 4.99
C SER A 65 4.65 -5.61 3.54
N PHE A 66 5.55 -5.32 2.58
CA PHE A 66 5.38 -5.74 1.19
C PHE A 66 5.60 -7.24 1.01
N ALA A 67 6.61 -7.82 1.67
CA ALA A 67 6.89 -9.25 1.63
C ALA A 67 5.72 -10.08 2.19
N ASP A 68 5.09 -9.60 3.26
CA ASP A 68 3.92 -10.27 3.84
C ASP A 68 2.70 -10.19 2.93
N GLY A 69 2.49 -9.04 2.27
CA GLY A 69 1.44 -8.89 1.26
C GLY A 69 1.64 -9.88 0.11
N LEU A 70 2.85 -9.90 -0.47
CA LEU A 70 3.19 -10.81 -1.57
C LEU A 70 3.04 -12.29 -1.17
N LYS A 71 3.42 -12.64 0.07
CA LYS A 71 3.24 -13.99 0.61
C LYS A 71 1.77 -14.40 0.65
N VAL A 72 0.85 -13.49 1.02
CA VAL A 72 -0.59 -13.78 1.03
C VAL A 72 -1.12 -13.93 -0.38
N PHE A 73 -0.68 -13.10 -1.33
CA PHE A 73 -1.10 -13.21 -2.74
C PHE A 73 -0.69 -14.53 -3.40
N LEU A 74 0.47 -15.07 -3.01
CA LEU A 74 0.98 -16.34 -3.53
C LEU A 74 0.44 -17.57 -2.79
N LYS A 75 -0.32 -17.37 -1.71
CA LYS A 75 -0.84 -18.47 -0.91
C LYS A 75 -2.03 -19.11 -1.63
N GLU A 76 -2.03 -20.45 -1.67
CA GLU A 76 -3.14 -21.21 -2.24
C GLU A 76 -4.45 -20.92 -1.50
N THR A 77 -5.51 -20.67 -2.28
CA THR A 77 -6.86 -20.44 -1.74
C THR A 77 -7.50 -21.77 -1.42
N ILE A 78 -7.56 -22.11 -0.13
CA ILE A 78 -8.24 -23.31 0.37
C ILE A 78 -9.70 -22.93 0.64
N ILE A 79 -10.65 -23.59 -0.05
CA ILE A 79 -12.09 -23.43 0.21
C ILE A 79 -12.49 -24.50 1.24
N PRO A 80 -13.04 -24.11 2.40
CA PRO A 80 -13.50 -25.08 3.40
C PRO A 80 -14.71 -25.87 2.87
N ALA A 81 -14.74 -27.17 3.19
CA ALA A 81 -15.82 -28.11 2.85
C ALA A 81 -17.00 -28.03 3.82
#